data_AF-D9Q9U7-F1
#
_entry.id   AF-D9Q9U7-F1
#
_cell.length_a   1.000
_cell.length_b   1.000
_cell.length_c   1.000
_cell.angle_alpha   90.00
_cell.angle_beta   90.00
_cell.angle_gamma   90.00
#
_symmetry.space_group_name_H-M   'P 1'
#
loop_
_entity.id
_entity.type
_entity.pdbx_description
1 polymer ?
#
loop_
_entity_poly.entity_id
_entity_poly.type
_entity_poly.pdbx_seq_one_letter_code
_entity_poly.pdbx_strand_id
1 'polypeptide(L)'
;MTNLNPGQSASPYDDHRRPLLRALKYGCGALTLITLVSLVAWGWARDLPGIWGVLLGAAIGGGFVLLTALSVLVTSNTSAATTGAIVLGGWLLKIVVLIIVLVSIRGVDFYDKYAFLVTLVLALVVVLACEVWGVITSKVTYVS
;
A
#
# COMPACT_ATOMS: atom_id res chain seq x y z
N MET A 1 -2.89 20.13 46.49
CA MET A 1 -4.21 20.02 45.83
C MET A 1 -4.05 20.50 44.40
N THR A 2 -3.71 19.59 43.49
CA THR A 2 -3.52 19.87 42.06
C THR A 2 -4.88 19.85 41.38
N ASN A 3 -5.31 20.99 40.83
CA ASN A 3 -6.56 21.11 40.08
C ASN A 3 -6.45 20.28 38.79
N LEU A 4 -7.05 19.08 38.78
CA LEU A 4 -7.31 18.33 37.55
C LEU A 4 -8.48 18.99 36.85
N ASN A 5 -8.21 19.68 35.74
CA ASN A 5 -9.23 20.33 34.93
C ASN A 5 -10.05 19.23 34.19
N PRO A 6 -11.34 19.00 34.48
CA PRO A 6 -12.08 17.83 33.99
C PRO A 6 -12.65 18.02 32.56
N GLY A 7 -12.01 18.86 31.73
CA GLY A 7 -12.57 19.33 30.45
C GLY A 7 -11.70 19.13 29.21
N GLN A 8 -10.53 18.49 29.29
CA GLN A 8 -9.78 18.14 28.08
C GLN A 8 -10.38 16.88 27.43
N SER A 9 -11.51 17.05 26.75
CA SER A 9 -11.95 16.13 25.71
C SER A 9 -10.86 16.06 24.65
N ALA A 10 -10.22 14.89 24.51
CA ALA A 10 -9.25 14.60 23.46
C ALA A 10 -9.79 15.11 22.12
N SER A 11 -9.05 16.01 21.47
CA SER A 11 -9.49 16.65 20.24
C SER A 11 -9.74 15.58 19.16
N PRO A 12 -10.86 15.60 18.40
CA PRO A 12 -11.09 14.68 17.28
C PRO A 12 -10.00 14.71 16.20
N TYR A 13 -9.11 15.69 16.26
CA TYR A 13 -7.96 15.92 15.39
C TYR A 13 -6.66 15.23 15.86
N ASP A 14 -6.60 14.68 17.08
CA ASP A 14 -5.44 13.90 17.55
C ASP A 14 -5.34 12.49 16.95
N ASP A 15 -6.37 12.07 16.23
CA ASP A 15 -6.48 10.72 15.69
C ASP A 15 -5.79 10.60 14.31
N HIS A 16 -4.45 10.58 14.34
CA HIS A 16 -3.54 10.37 13.20
C HIS A 16 -3.83 9.08 12.39
N ARG A 17 -4.70 8.20 12.89
CA ARG A 17 -5.08 6.93 12.25
C ARG A 17 -6.13 7.13 11.16
N ARG A 18 -6.94 8.20 11.21
CA ARG A 18 -8.06 8.42 10.27
C ARG A 18 -7.62 8.63 8.81
N PRO A 19 -6.57 9.41 8.51
CA PRO A 19 -6.05 9.52 7.15
C PRO A 19 -5.50 8.19 6.63
N LEU A 20 -4.84 7.42 7.50
CA LEU A 20 -4.29 6.11 7.18
C LEU A 20 -5.38 5.11 6.79
N LEU A 21 -6.45 5.03 7.60
CA LEU A 21 -7.57 4.12 7.34
C LEU A 21 -8.30 4.47 6.04
N ARG A 22 -8.39 5.76 5.69
CA ARG A 22 -8.92 6.18 4.39
C ARG A 22 -8.02 5.75 3.24
N ALA A 23 -6.72 6.05 3.32
CA ALA A 23 -5.75 5.65 2.30
C ALA A 23 -5.73 4.13 2.10
N LEU A 24 -5.77 3.36 3.19
CA LEU A 24 -5.85 1.90 3.16
C LEU A 24 -7.14 1.42 2.49
N LYS A 25 -8.30 1.99 2.87
CA LYS A 25 -9.59 1.63 2.29
C LYS A 25 -9.66 1.92 0.78
N TYR A 26 -9.20 3.09 0.34
CA TYR A 26 -9.19 3.43 -1.08
C TYR A 26 -8.17 2.61 -1.86
N GLY A 27 -6.97 2.41 -1.32
CA GLY A 27 -5.94 1.57 -1.90
C GLY A 27 -6.38 0.12 -2.05
N CYS A 28 -6.95 -0.49 -1.00
CA CYS A 28 -7.50 -1.84 -1.05
C CYS A 28 -8.69 -1.95 -2.02
N GLY A 29 -9.58 -0.96 -2.05
CA GLY A 29 -10.70 -0.93 -2.99
C GLY A 29 -10.25 -0.86 -4.45
N ALA A 30 -9.32 0.03 -4.76
CA ALA A 30 -8.78 0.20 -6.10
C ALA A 30 -7.98 -1.04 -6.56
N LEU A 31 -7.17 -1.61 -5.66
CA LEU A 31 -6.45 -2.85 -5.91
C LEU A 31 -7.41 -4.02 -6.18
N THR A 32 -8.48 -4.14 -5.40
CA THR A 32 -9.51 -5.17 -5.59
C THR A 32 -10.17 -5.01 -6.96
N LEU A 33 -10.57 -3.79 -7.32
CA LEU A 33 -11.17 -3.51 -8.62
C LEU A 33 -10.25 -3.91 -9.78
N ILE A 34 -8.98 -3.50 -9.74
CA ILE A 34 -8.00 -3.85 -10.79
C ILE A 34 -7.77 -5.35 -10.83
N THR A 35 -7.69 -6.01 -9.68
CA THR A 35 -7.50 -7.46 -9.61
C THR A 35 -8.67 -8.18 -10.30
N LEU A 36 -9.92 -7.76 -10.03
CA LEU A 36 -11.10 -8.35 -10.67
C LEU A 36 -11.11 -8.11 -12.18
N VAL A 37 -10.82 -6.88 -12.63
CA VAL A 37 -10.75 -6.56 -14.07
C VAL A 37 -9.66 -7.38 -14.76
N SER A 38 -8.47 -7.48 -14.14
CA SER A 38 -7.38 -8.30 -14.66
C SER A 38 -7.71 -9.78 -14.67
N LEU A 39 -8.38 -10.31 -13.64
CA LEU A 39 -8.80 -11.72 -13.59
C LEU A 39 -9.75 -12.06 -14.73
N VAL A 40 -10.71 -11.19 -15.03
CA VAL A 40 -11.63 -11.39 -16.16
C VAL A 40 -10.87 -11.34 -17.49
N ALA A 41 -10.03 -10.33 -17.69
CA ALA A 41 -9.30 -10.15 -18.94
C ALA A 41 -8.30 -11.29 -19.21
N TRP A 42 -7.46 -11.63 -18.23
CA TRP A 42 -6.41 -12.64 -18.38
C TRP A 42 -6.91 -14.06 -18.17
N GLY A 43 -7.94 -14.27 -17.36
CA GLY A 43 -8.59 -15.56 -17.21
C GLY A 43 -9.27 -15.99 -18.51
N TRP A 44 -9.84 -15.06 -19.28
CA TRP A 44 -10.31 -15.35 -20.63
C TRP A 44 -9.13 -15.55 -21.59
N ALA A 45 -8.17 -14.62 -21.63
CA ALA A 45 -7.13 -14.61 -22.67
C ALA A 45 -6.06 -15.70 -22.51
N ARG A 46 -5.81 -16.19 -21.30
CA ARG A 46 -4.68 -17.08 -20.93
C ARG A 46 -5.08 -18.17 -19.93
N ASP A 47 -6.38 -18.44 -19.75
CA ASP A 47 -6.90 -19.48 -18.86
C ASP A 47 -6.28 -19.44 -17.43
N LEU A 48 -5.87 -20.60 -16.92
CA LEU A 48 -5.34 -20.79 -15.59
C LEU A 48 -3.98 -20.09 -15.37
N PRO A 49 -3.01 -20.13 -16.31
CA PRO A 49 -1.78 -19.33 -16.20
C PRO A 49 -2.02 -17.82 -16.09
N GLY A 50 -3.03 -17.30 -16.79
CA GLY A 50 -3.44 -15.90 -16.68
C GLY A 50 -3.87 -15.54 -15.26
N ILE A 51 -4.74 -16.37 -14.66
CA ILE A 51 -5.24 -16.18 -13.29
C ILE A 51 -4.08 -16.15 -12.29
N TRP A 52 -3.15 -17.10 -12.36
CA TRP A 52 -2.00 -17.13 -11.46
C TRP A 52 -1.11 -15.90 -11.60
N GLY A 53 -0.89 -15.42 -12.82
CA GLY A 53 -0.13 -14.18 -13.06
C GLY A 53 -0.79 -12.97 -12.40
N VAL A 54 -2.12 -12.85 -12.52
CA VAL A 54 -2.89 -11.77 -11.88
C VAL A 54 -2.80 -11.85 -10.37
N LEU A 55 -2.99 -13.04 -9.78
CA LEU A 55 -2.93 -13.23 -8.32
C LEU A 55 -1.57 -12.86 -7.76
N LEU A 56 -0.48 -13.27 -8.41
CA LEU A 56 0.88 -12.89 -8.01
C LEU A 56 1.10 -11.38 -8.10
N GLY A 57 0.70 -10.75 -9.21
CA GLY A 57 0.85 -9.31 -9.40
C GLY A 57 0.07 -8.51 -8.36
N ALA A 58 -1.18 -8.92 -8.09
CA ALA A 58 -2.03 -8.32 -7.08
C ALA A 58 -1.50 -8.52 -5.66
N ALA A 59 -0.96 -9.70 -5.34
CA ALA A 59 -0.37 -9.99 -4.03
C ALA A 59 0.84 -9.08 -3.74
N ILE A 60 1.71 -8.86 -4.74
CA ILE A 60 2.85 -7.94 -4.60
C ILE A 60 2.37 -6.49 -4.43
N GLY A 61 1.40 -6.04 -5.24
CA GLY A 61 0.82 -4.71 -5.11
C GLY A 61 0.16 -4.48 -3.75
N GLY A 62 -0.58 -5.46 -3.23
CA GLY A 62 -1.18 -5.44 -1.90
C GLY A 62 -0.15 -5.46 -0.78
N GLY A 63 0.93 -6.25 -0.93
CA GLY A 63 2.05 -6.24 -0.01
C GLY A 63 2.68 -4.85 0.13
N PHE A 64 2.76 -4.09 -0.97
CA PHE A 64 3.24 -2.71 -0.95
C PHE A 64 2.39 -1.79 -0.06
N VAL A 65 1.06 -1.87 -0.18
CA VAL A 65 0.11 -1.12 0.67
C VAL A 65 0.28 -1.49 2.15
N LEU A 66 0.36 -2.79 2.45
CA LEU A 66 0.50 -3.28 3.83
C LEU A 66 1.80 -2.80 4.47
N LEU A 67 2.91 -2.85 3.72
CA LEU A 67 4.19 -2.32 4.18
C LEU A 67 4.12 -0.81 4.45
N THR A 68 3.45 -0.04 3.59
CA THR A 68 3.25 1.40 3.82
C THR A 68 2.47 1.66 5.10
N ALA A 69 1.36 0.95 5.30
CA ALA A 69 0.55 1.10 6.50
C ALA A 69 1.35 0.77 7.76
N LEU A 70 2.14 -0.30 7.73
CA LEU A 70 3.03 -0.69 8.83
C LEU A 70 4.08 0.39 9.12
N SER A 71 4.75 0.93 8.09
CA SER A 71 5.75 1.98 8.25
C SER A 71 5.16 3.22 8.92
N VAL A 72 3.96 3.66 8.52
CA VAL A 72 3.34 4.85 9.14
C VAL A 72 2.93 4.59 10.59
N LEU A 73 2.41 3.40 10.91
CA LEU A 73 2.09 3.03 12.30
C LEU A 73 3.32 3.11 13.19
N VAL A 74 4.45 2.58 12.72
CA VAL A 74 5.74 2.62 13.43
C VAL A 74 6.28 4.06 13.56
N THR A 75 6.07 4.90 12.55
CA THR A 75 6.65 6.26 12.50
C THR A 75 5.86 7.29 13.33
N SER A 76 4.58 7.02 13.62
CA SER A 76 3.63 7.97 14.23
C SER A 76 4.08 8.70 15.51
N ASN A 77 5.11 8.24 16.22
CA ASN A 77 5.63 8.85 17.45
C ASN A 77 7.17 8.92 17.50
N THR A 78 7.85 9.11 16.36
CA THR A 78 9.33 9.07 16.31
C THR A 78 9.97 10.39 15.91
N SER A 79 11.24 10.58 16.32
CA SER A 79 12.01 11.79 16.05
C SER A 79 12.21 12.05 14.56
N ALA A 80 12.56 13.30 14.17
CA ALA A 80 12.82 13.66 12.77
C ALA A 80 13.94 12.79 12.12
N ALA A 81 14.99 12.47 12.87
CA ALA A 81 16.07 11.59 12.40
C ALA A 81 15.57 10.16 12.14
N THR A 82 14.75 9.63 13.06
CA THR A 82 14.15 8.29 12.93
C THR A 82 13.16 8.22 11.77
N THR A 83 12.38 9.28 11.54
CA THR A 83 11.47 9.39 10.39
C THR A 83 12.24 9.32 9.06
N GLY A 84 13.34 10.07 8.93
CA GLY A 84 14.19 10.01 7.74
C GLY A 84 14.75 8.61 7.48
N ALA A 85 15.21 7.93 8.53
CA ALA A 85 15.70 6.55 8.45
C ALA A 85 14.59 5.56 8.03
N ILE A 86 13.36 5.72 8.54
CA ILE A 86 12.23 4.85 8.17
C ILE A 86 11.79 5.09 6.73
N VAL A 87 11.78 6.33 6.24
CA VAL A 87 11.40 6.63 4.85
C VAL A 87 12.39 6.01 3.87
N LEU A 88 13.69 6.26 4.06
CA LEU A 88 14.74 5.70 3.19
C LEU A 88 14.84 4.18 3.35
N GLY A 89 14.79 3.68 4.58
CA GLY A 89 14.81 2.26 4.89
C GLY A 89 13.60 1.52 4.33
N GLY A 90 12.41 2.12 4.40
CA GLY A 90 11.17 1.56 3.85
C GLY A 90 11.20 1.49 2.32
N TRP A 91 11.74 2.51 1.65
CA TRP A 91 11.94 2.48 0.21
C TRP A 91 12.94 1.37 -0.20
N LEU A 92 14.09 1.28 0.49
CA LEU A 92 15.09 0.25 0.23
C LEU A 92 14.54 -1.16 0.50
N LEU A 93 13.85 -1.34 1.63
CA LEU A 93 13.21 -2.60 2.00
C LEU A 93 12.22 -3.05 0.93
N LYS A 94 11.37 -2.14 0.44
CA LYS A 94 10.41 -2.42 -0.63
C LYS A 94 11.10 -2.89 -1.92
N ILE A 95 12.19 -2.25 -2.33
CA ILE A 95 12.97 -2.65 -3.51
C ILE A 95 13.57 -4.04 -3.32
N VAL A 96 14.19 -4.29 -2.16
CA VAL A 96 14.78 -5.61 -1.84
C VAL A 96 13.72 -6.70 -1.86
N VAL A 97 12.56 -6.48 -1.20
CA VAL A 97 11.44 -7.41 -1.21
C VAL A 97 10.94 -7.67 -2.63
N LEU A 98 10.76 -6.62 -3.44
CA LEU A 98 10.33 -6.77 -4.83
C LEU A 98 11.32 -7.60 -5.64
N ILE A 99 12.62 -7.35 -5.52
CA ILE A 99 13.67 -8.10 -6.22
C ILE A 99 13.64 -9.58 -5.78
N ILE A 100 13.58 -9.85 -4.47
CA ILE A 100 13.51 -11.22 -3.95
C ILE A 100 12.32 -11.95 -4.57
N VAL A 101 11.13 -11.35 -4.54
CA VAL A 101 9.93 -11.97 -5.10
C VAL A 101 10.10 -12.22 -6.60
N LEU A 102 10.53 -11.23 -7.37
CA LEU A 102 10.73 -11.36 -8.81
C LEU A 102 11.75 -12.44 -9.18
N VAL A 103 12.84 -12.55 -8.41
CA VAL A 103 13.86 -13.59 -8.60
C VAL A 103 13.34 -14.96 -8.22
N SER A 104 12.62 -15.08 -7.10
CA SER A 104 12.05 -16.35 -6.63
C SER A 104 11.03 -16.94 -7.59
N ILE A 105 10.27 -16.11 -8.30
CA ILE A 105 9.30 -16.56 -9.32
C ILE A 105 9.91 -16.61 -10.73
N ARG A 106 11.20 -16.29 -10.89
CA ARG A 106 11.83 -16.26 -12.21
C ARG A 106 12.07 -17.69 -12.71
N GLY A 107 11.36 -18.08 -13.76
CA GLY A 107 11.53 -19.37 -14.41
C GLY A 107 10.52 -20.45 -13.97
N VAL A 108 9.46 -20.06 -13.26
CA VAL A 108 8.32 -20.95 -13.03
C VAL A 108 7.28 -20.75 -14.13
N ASP A 109 6.77 -21.84 -14.69
CA ASP A 109 5.93 -21.81 -15.91
C ASP A 109 4.41 -21.78 -15.61
N PHE A 110 4.03 -21.80 -14.33
CA PHE A 110 2.63 -21.89 -13.91
C PHE A 110 1.83 -20.61 -14.14
N TYR A 111 2.50 -19.47 -14.39
CA TYR A 111 1.86 -18.18 -14.58
C TYR A 111 2.25 -17.56 -15.92
N ASP A 112 1.32 -16.79 -16.47
CA ASP A 112 1.60 -16.02 -17.67
C ASP A 112 2.42 -14.77 -17.33
N LYS A 113 3.60 -14.65 -17.93
CA LYS A 113 4.55 -13.55 -17.65
C LYS A 113 3.97 -12.18 -18.01
N TYR A 114 3.16 -12.09 -19.05
CA TYR A 114 2.54 -10.83 -19.47
C TYR A 114 1.38 -10.47 -18.55
N ALA A 115 0.53 -11.44 -18.18
CA ALA A 115 -0.54 -11.23 -17.20
C ALA A 115 0.00 -10.73 -15.86
N PHE A 116 1.09 -11.36 -15.40
CA PHE A 116 1.82 -10.95 -14.21
C PHE A 116 2.38 -9.53 -14.33
N LEU A 117 3.18 -9.24 -15.35
CA LEU A 117 3.82 -7.93 -15.51
C LEU A 117 2.81 -6.79 -15.61
N VAL A 118 1.78 -6.95 -16.44
CA VAL A 118 0.76 -5.92 -16.65
C VAL A 118 -0.02 -5.68 -15.37
N THR A 119 -0.48 -6.74 -14.70
CA THR A 119 -1.21 -6.60 -13.43
C THR A 119 -0.34 -6.00 -12.35
N LEU A 120 0.92 -6.43 -12.23
CA LEU A 120 1.86 -5.90 -11.25
C LEU A 120 2.05 -4.39 -11.45
N VAL A 121 2.32 -3.95 -12.69
CA VAL A 121 2.53 -2.53 -12.99
C VAL A 121 1.27 -1.73 -12.70
N LEU A 122 0.10 -2.19 -13.16
CA LEU A 122 -1.17 -1.50 -12.88
C LEU A 122 -1.46 -1.42 -11.39
N ALA A 123 -1.27 -2.52 -10.66
CA ALA A 123 -1.46 -2.58 -9.21
C ALA A 123 -0.52 -1.59 -8.50
N LEU A 124 0.78 -1.59 -8.83
CA LEU A 124 1.75 -0.68 -8.24
C LEU A 124 1.42 0.79 -8.53
N VAL A 125 1.11 1.13 -9.78
CA VAL A 125 0.79 2.51 -10.17
C VAL A 125 -0.44 2.99 -9.40
N VAL A 126 -1.50 2.19 -9.34
CA VAL A 126 -2.74 2.60 -8.68
C VAL A 126 -2.58 2.65 -7.17
N VAL A 127 -1.90 1.69 -6.57
CA VAL A 127 -1.57 1.71 -5.14
C VAL A 127 -0.79 2.98 -4.80
N LEU A 128 0.28 3.28 -5.54
CA LEU A 128 1.08 4.48 -5.31
C LEU A 128 0.28 5.76 -5.53
N ALA A 129 -0.59 5.80 -6.55
CA ALA A 129 -1.47 6.94 -6.78
C ALA A 129 -2.44 7.15 -5.60
N CYS A 130 -3.03 6.08 -5.07
CA CYS A 130 -3.88 6.15 -3.87
C CYS A 130 -3.11 6.62 -2.63
N GLU A 131 -1.87 6.16 -2.46
CA GLU A 131 -0.98 6.60 -1.37
C GLU A 131 -0.67 8.10 -1.48
N VAL A 132 -0.23 8.55 -2.66
CA VAL A 132 0.05 9.97 -2.93
C VAL A 132 -1.19 10.83 -2.70
N TRP A 133 -2.35 10.38 -3.18
CA TRP A 133 -3.62 11.09 -2.97
C TRP A 133 -3.95 11.22 -1.48
N GLY A 134 -3.79 10.14 -0.71
CA GLY A 134 -4.02 10.14 0.74
C GLY A 134 -3.12 11.12 1.49
N VAL A 135 -1.86 11.27 1.07
CA VAL A 135 -0.92 12.25 1.63
C VAL A 135 -1.29 13.69 1.25
N ILE A 136 -1.69 13.92 -0.01
CA ILE A 136 -2.10 15.26 -0.45
C ILE A 136 -3.35 15.72 0.31
N THR A 137 -4.35 14.84 0.46
CA THR A 137 -5.59 15.15 1.18
C THR A 137 -5.41 15.29 2.70
N SER A 138 -4.39 14.67 3.29
CA SER A 138 -4.10 14.88 4.72
C SER A 138 -3.49 16.27 5.00
N LYS A 139 -2.64 16.79 4.10
CA LYS A 139 -2.03 18.13 4.27
C LYS A 139 -3.05 19.27 4.20
N VAL A 140 -4.11 19.14 3.42
CA VAL A 140 -5.20 20.15 3.39
C VAL A 140 -6.07 20.12 4.65
N THR A 141 -6.04 19.04 5.44
CA THR A 141 -6.75 18.96 6.72
C THR A 141 -5.95 19.60 7.88
N TYR A 142 -4.67 19.95 7.67
CA TYR A 142 -3.81 20.55 8.70
C TYR A 142 -3.96 22.09 8.83
N VAL A 143 -4.84 22.71 8.05
CA VAL A 143 -5.19 24.14 8.17
C VAL A 143 -6.71 24.28 8.26
N SER A 144 -7.28 23.83 9.38
CA SER A 144 -8.63 24.18 9.83
C SER A 144 -8.89 23.64 11.23
#